data_AF-A0A4Y2GEG9-F1
#
_entry.id   AF-A0A4Y2GEG9-F1
#
_cell.length_a   1.000
_cell.length_b   1.000
_cell.length_c   1.000
_cell.angle_alpha   90.00
_cell.angle_beta   90.00
_cell.angle_gamma   90.00
#
_symmetry.space_group_name_H-M   'P 1'
#
loop_
_entity.id
_entity.type
_entity.pdbx_description
1 polymer ?
#
loop_
_entity_poly.entity_id
_entity_poly.type
_entity_poly.pdbx_seq_one_letter_code
_entity_poly.pdbx_strand_id
1 'polypeptide(L)'
;MDALHSLVELNSLKPMASPLDSLPSVFFHTELLTHTNESSQHPEYLRQAALEVINNIPIEATLIYTEGSKNEIGHTGSGVFLKHGRGEASLKRRNADYCPVFRSEMVAIDMTLDFVLEHQLFGEIWILSDSRSVMHYLVNWRDVSDRRGIDIFKKLRTVQYLWSSSTMDTITCKFKI
;
A
#
# COMPACT_ATOMS: atom_id res chain seq x y z
N MET A 1 0.21 40.11 -18.17
CA MET A 1 -1.10 39.47 -18.39
C MET A 1 -0.91 38.54 -19.56
N ASP A 2 -0.89 37.24 -19.30
CA ASP A 2 -1.77 36.30 -19.99
C ASP A 2 -1.61 34.93 -19.33
N ALA A 3 -2.75 34.43 -18.87
CA ALA A 3 -2.91 33.24 -18.07
C ALA A 3 -2.82 32.01 -18.96
N LEU A 4 -1.83 31.15 -18.71
CA LEU A 4 -1.89 29.75 -19.14
C LEU A 4 -2.44 28.92 -17.99
N HIS A 5 -3.76 28.95 -17.85
CA HIS A 5 -4.51 27.86 -17.24
C HIS A 5 -4.29 26.61 -18.11
N SER A 6 -3.32 25.77 -17.75
CA SER A 6 -3.38 24.35 -18.09
C SER A 6 -3.84 23.63 -16.84
N LEU A 7 -5.15 23.68 -16.62
CA LEU A 7 -5.85 22.76 -15.74
C LEU A 7 -5.60 21.36 -16.32
N VAL A 8 -4.58 20.66 -15.82
CA VAL A 8 -4.41 19.24 -16.10
C VAL A 8 -5.63 18.57 -15.51
N GLU A 9 -6.55 18.16 -16.39
CA GLU A 9 -7.67 17.33 -16.00
C GLU A 9 -7.14 16.04 -15.36
N LEU A 10 -7.12 16.02 -14.04
CA LEU A 10 -6.74 14.88 -13.21
C LEU A 10 -7.95 13.93 -13.11
N ASN A 11 -8.51 13.59 -14.27
CA ASN A 11 -9.64 12.70 -14.40
C ASN A 11 -9.14 11.26 -14.34
N SER A 12 -9.32 10.65 -13.16
CA SER A 12 -9.15 9.23 -12.86
C SER A 12 -7.71 8.71 -12.95
N LEU A 13 -7.11 8.42 -11.78
CA LEU A 13 -5.99 7.49 -11.67
C LEU A 13 -6.42 6.16 -12.31
N LYS A 14 -6.11 5.98 -13.60
CA LYS A 14 -6.35 4.72 -14.30
C LYS A 14 -5.49 3.64 -13.65
N PRO A 15 -6.04 2.46 -13.33
CA PRO A 15 -5.24 1.30 -12.94
C PRO A 15 -4.18 1.03 -14.01
N MET A 16 -2.92 1.00 -13.60
CA MET A 16 -1.78 0.76 -14.50
C MET A 16 -1.62 -0.72 -14.86
N ALA A 17 -2.06 -1.60 -13.96
CA ALA A 17 -2.32 -3.00 -14.28
C ALA A 17 -3.83 -3.22 -14.21
N SER A 18 -4.38 -3.92 -15.21
CA SER A 18 -5.67 -4.60 -15.05
C SER A 18 -5.64 -5.38 -13.73
N PRO A 19 -6.79 -5.56 -13.07
CA PRO A 19 -6.84 -6.45 -11.93
C PRO A 19 -6.05 -7.70 -12.25
N LEU A 20 -5.14 -8.09 -11.37
CA LEU A 20 -4.32 -9.26 -11.60
C LEU A 20 -5.27 -10.40 -12.01
N ASP A 21 -4.99 -11.18 -13.06
CA ASP A 21 -6.01 -12.08 -13.67
C ASP A 21 -6.66 -13.07 -12.68
N SER A 22 -6.06 -13.22 -11.49
CA SER A 22 -6.51 -14.03 -10.37
C SER A 22 -7.04 -13.26 -9.14
N LEU A 23 -7.07 -11.93 -9.16
CA LEU A 23 -7.57 -11.00 -8.13
C LEU A 23 -8.25 -9.77 -8.80
N PRO A 24 -9.52 -9.89 -9.26
CA PRO A 24 -10.22 -8.85 -10.03
C PRO A 24 -10.45 -7.50 -9.32
N SER A 25 -10.04 -7.37 -8.07
CA SER A 25 -10.26 -6.19 -7.24
C SER A 25 -9.00 -5.67 -6.54
N VAL A 26 -7.82 -6.21 -6.83
CA VAL A 26 -6.57 -5.71 -6.24
C VAL A 26 -5.85 -4.87 -7.30
N PHE A 27 -5.52 -3.63 -6.94
CA PHE A 27 -4.96 -2.64 -7.84
C PHE A 27 -3.63 -2.08 -7.31
N PHE A 28 -2.64 -2.00 -8.18
CA PHE A 28 -1.34 -1.40 -7.86
C PHE A 28 -1.22 -0.05 -8.57
N HIS A 29 -0.96 1.01 -7.81
CA HIS A 29 -0.75 2.36 -8.33
C HIS A 29 0.71 2.76 -8.10
N THR A 30 1.50 2.73 -9.18
CA THR A 30 2.95 2.96 -9.14
C THR A 30 3.35 4.35 -9.65
N GLU A 31 2.43 5.12 -10.25
CA GLU A 31 2.78 6.24 -11.14
C GLU A 31 2.83 7.64 -10.51
N LEU A 32 2.67 7.80 -9.20
CA LEU A 32 2.59 9.17 -8.69
C LEU A 32 3.88 9.95 -8.84
N LEU A 33 5.01 9.25 -8.89
CA LEU A 33 6.30 9.90 -8.84
C LEU A 33 7.37 9.08 -9.59
N THR A 34 7.22 8.94 -10.91
CA THR A 34 8.22 8.30 -11.79
C THR A 34 9.58 9.04 -11.78
N HIS A 35 9.65 10.25 -11.21
CA HIS A 35 10.85 11.08 -11.22
C HIS A 35 11.22 11.74 -9.88
N THR A 36 10.67 11.28 -8.75
CA THR A 36 11.10 11.83 -7.46
C THR A 36 12.18 10.97 -6.82
N ASN A 37 13.19 11.63 -6.26
CA ASN A 37 14.16 11.00 -5.41
C ASN A 37 14.20 11.82 -4.12
N GLU A 38 14.02 11.14 -2.99
CA GLU A 38 14.06 11.73 -1.65
C GLU A 38 15.36 12.52 -1.43
N SER A 39 16.47 12.06 -2.04
CA SER A 39 17.77 12.70 -1.91
C SER A 39 17.96 13.96 -2.78
N SER A 40 17.06 14.22 -3.74
CA SER A 40 17.26 15.30 -4.72
C SER A 40 16.14 16.35 -4.74
N GLN A 41 15.02 16.11 -4.04
CA GLN A 41 13.87 17.00 -4.05
C GLN A 41 13.65 17.68 -2.71
N HIS A 42 13.03 18.87 -2.77
CA HIS A 42 12.70 19.63 -1.57
C HIS A 42 11.66 18.87 -0.74
N PRO A 43 11.85 18.66 0.58
CA PRO A 43 10.95 17.87 1.42
C PRO A 43 9.49 18.33 1.36
N GLU A 44 9.25 19.64 1.26
CA GLU A 44 7.90 20.21 1.14
C GLU A 44 7.18 19.77 -0.15
N TYR A 45 7.89 19.56 -1.26
CA TYR A 45 7.30 19.09 -2.50
C TYR A 45 6.84 17.63 -2.38
N LEU A 46 7.70 16.78 -1.82
CA LEU A 46 7.38 15.36 -1.55
C LEU A 46 6.18 15.24 -0.60
N ARG A 47 6.18 16.07 0.44
CA ARG A 47 5.06 16.16 1.39
C ARG A 47 3.77 16.59 0.70
N GLN A 48 3.82 17.59 -0.18
CA GLN A 48 2.63 18.05 -0.89
C GLN A 48 2.08 16.99 -1.84
N ALA A 49 2.95 16.28 -2.57
CA ALA A 49 2.54 15.18 -3.44
C ALA A 49 1.89 14.03 -2.64
N ALA A 50 2.48 13.65 -1.51
CA ALA A 50 1.92 12.63 -0.63
C ALA A 50 0.56 13.07 -0.03
N LEU A 51 0.42 14.34 0.37
CA LEU A 51 -0.84 14.87 0.87
C LEU A 51 -1.93 14.89 -0.19
N GLU A 52 -1.60 15.24 -1.43
CA GLU A 52 -2.55 15.17 -2.55
C GLU A 52 -3.04 13.73 -2.77
N VAL A 53 -2.13 12.75 -2.66
CA VAL A 53 -2.46 11.34 -2.73
C VAL A 53 -3.43 10.92 -1.63
N ILE A 54 -3.13 11.28 -0.38
CA ILE A 54 -3.89 10.91 0.81
C ILE A 54 -5.26 11.59 0.81
N ASN A 55 -5.35 12.86 0.42
CA ASN A 55 -6.60 13.62 0.38
C ASN A 55 -7.60 13.08 -0.66
N ASN A 56 -7.13 12.34 -1.65
CA ASN A 56 -7.97 11.69 -2.66
C ASN A 56 -8.49 10.31 -2.23
N ILE A 57 -8.12 9.81 -1.05
CA ILE A 57 -8.60 8.54 -0.53
C ILE A 57 -9.99 8.75 0.11
N PRO A 58 -10.98 7.90 -0.18
CA PRO A 58 -12.31 8.01 0.43
C PRO A 58 -12.24 8.00 1.95
N ILE A 59 -13.07 8.83 2.60
CA ILE A 59 -13.04 9.03 4.06
C ILE A 59 -13.38 7.73 4.82
N GLU A 60 -14.25 6.91 4.24
CA GLU A 60 -14.72 5.64 4.78
C GLU A 60 -13.72 4.50 4.53
N ALA A 61 -12.68 4.71 3.71
CA ALA A 61 -11.72 3.68 3.40
C ALA A 61 -10.82 3.36 4.60
N THR A 62 -10.40 2.10 4.68
CA THR A 62 -9.36 1.68 5.63
C THR A 62 -8.02 2.11 5.08
N LEU A 63 -7.33 3.00 5.78
CA LEU A 63 -6.05 3.55 5.38
C LEU A 63 -4.92 2.94 6.20
N ILE A 64 -3.95 2.35 5.54
CA ILE A 64 -2.85 1.60 6.14
C ILE A 64 -1.55 2.18 5.62
N TYR A 65 -0.62 2.47 6.52
CA TYR A 65 0.74 2.88 6.22
C TYR A 65 1.68 1.79 6.71
N THR A 66 2.59 1.34 5.85
CA THR A 66 3.58 0.31 6.19
C THR A 66 4.97 0.88 6.12
N GLU A 67 5.83 0.49 7.06
CA GLU A 67 7.19 1.00 7.19
C GLU A 67 8.16 -0.14 7.54
N GLY A 68 9.34 -0.11 6.91
CA GLY A 68 10.45 -1.01 7.19
C GLY A 68 11.65 -0.26 7.71
N SER A 69 11.95 -0.40 8.99
CA SER A 69 13.09 0.28 9.59
C SER A 69 14.31 -0.62 9.70
N LYS A 70 15.49 0.00 9.58
CA LYS A 70 16.78 -0.58 9.95
C LYS A 70 17.68 0.52 10.53
N ASN A 71 18.27 0.28 11.70
CA ASN A 71 19.24 1.21 12.27
C ASN A 71 20.70 0.84 11.89
N GLU A 72 21.64 1.70 12.28
CA GLU A 72 23.07 1.58 11.92
C GLU A 72 23.72 0.29 12.43
N ILE A 73 23.29 -0.20 13.60
CA ILE A 73 23.80 -1.45 14.20
C ILE A 73 23.12 -2.70 13.64
N GLY A 74 22.17 -2.54 12.70
CA GLY A 74 21.52 -3.64 12.01
C GLY A 74 20.23 -4.15 12.64
N HIS A 75 19.73 -3.52 13.71
CA HIS A 75 18.40 -3.83 14.23
C HIS A 75 17.34 -3.39 13.21
N THR A 76 16.36 -4.26 12.98
CA THR A 76 15.32 -4.07 11.95
C THR A 76 13.95 -4.32 12.51
N GLY A 77 12.96 -3.56 12.05
CA GLY A 77 11.58 -3.71 12.48
C GLY A 77 10.58 -3.39 11.38
N SER A 78 9.37 -3.90 11.56
CA SER A 78 8.21 -3.63 10.72
C SER A 78 7.21 -2.80 11.52
N GLY A 79 6.73 -1.72 10.92
CA GLY A 79 5.71 -0.85 11.47
C GLY A 79 4.48 -0.81 10.57
N VAL A 80 3.31 -0.77 11.19
CA VAL A 80 2.04 -0.49 10.52
C VAL A 80 1.30 0.55 11.32
N PHE A 81 0.77 1.57 10.65
CA PHE A 81 -0.26 2.45 11.20
C PHE A 81 -1.54 2.26 10.39
N LEU A 82 -2.66 2.01 11.06
CA LEU A 82 -3.95 1.75 10.44
C LEU A 82 -4.97 2.75 10.97
N LYS A 83 -5.79 3.27 10.06
CA LYS A 83 -6.95 4.12 10.35
C LYS A 83 -8.18 3.54 9.67
N HIS A 84 -9.25 3.34 10.44
CA HIS A 84 -10.54 2.86 9.95
C HIS A 84 -11.66 3.69 10.58
N GLY A 85 -12.32 4.54 9.80
CA GLY A 85 -13.27 5.51 10.32
C GLY A 85 -12.66 6.42 11.38
N ARG A 86 -13.16 6.35 12.62
CA ARG A 86 -12.60 7.06 13.79
C ARG A 86 -11.60 6.24 14.62
N GLY A 87 -11.42 4.96 14.28
CA GLY A 87 -10.49 4.07 14.98
C GLY A 87 -9.10 4.11 14.38
N GLU A 88 -8.09 3.99 15.24
CA GLU A 88 -6.67 3.94 14.85
C GLU A 88 -5.98 2.77 15.58
N ALA A 89 -5.06 2.12 14.90
CA ALA A 89 -4.25 1.04 15.45
C ALA A 89 -2.80 1.14 14.97
N SER A 90 -1.86 0.67 15.77
CA SER A 90 -0.45 0.57 15.41
C SER A 90 0.07 -0.83 15.70
N LEU A 91 0.66 -1.46 14.69
CA LEU A 91 1.29 -2.78 14.82
C LEU A 91 2.80 -2.60 14.69
N LYS A 92 3.57 -3.25 15.56
CA LYS A 92 5.03 -3.21 15.52
C LYS A 92 5.59 -4.61 15.72
N ARG A 93 6.58 -4.97 14.92
CA ARG A 93 7.27 -6.25 15.04
C ARG A 93 8.77 -6.10 14.89
N ARG A 94 9.52 -6.73 15.80
CA ARG A 94 10.97 -6.88 15.68
C ARG A 94 11.29 -8.00 14.69
N ASN A 95 12.17 -7.71 13.74
CA ASN A 95 12.69 -8.69 12.79
C ASN A 95 14.08 -9.17 13.22
N ALA A 96 14.58 -10.23 12.59
CA ALA A 96 15.96 -10.69 12.80
C ALA A 96 16.96 -9.61 12.36
N ASP A 97 18.10 -9.52 13.03
CA ASP A 97 19.11 -8.52 12.72
C ASP A 97 19.62 -8.62 11.29
N TYR A 98 19.96 -7.45 10.75
CA TYR A 98 20.44 -7.24 9.39
C TYR A 98 19.44 -7.64 8.29
N CYS A 99 18.18 -7.92 8.62
CA CYS A 99 17.10 -8.10 7.65
C CYS A 99 17.03 -6.91 6.67
N PRO A 100 16.90 -7.15 5.35
CA PRO A 100 16.68 -6.06 4.40
C PRO A 100 15.40 -5.29 4.73
N VAL A 101 15.42 -3.96 4.53
CA VAL A 101 14.25 -3.08 4.70
C VAL A 101 13.05 -3.57 3.88
N PHE A 102 13.30 -3.97 2.63
CA PHE A 102 12.32 -4.64 1.77
C PHE A 102 11.60 -5.80 2.48
N ARG A 103 12.34 -6.67 3.19
CA ARG A 103 11.72 -7.79 3.91
C ARG A 103 10.95 -7.33 5.13
N SER A 104 11.35 -6.26 5.79
CA SER A 104 10.60 -5.67 6.90
C SER A 104 9.25 -5.13 6.42
N GLU A 105 9.19 -4.49 5.27
CA GLU A 105 7.91 -4.02 4.72
C GLU A 105 7.01 -5.15 4.23
N MET A 106 7.58 -6.18 3.60
CA MET A 106 6.82 -7.38 3.27
C MET A 106 6.21 -8.04 4.52
N VAL A 107 6.91 -7.99 5.67
CA VAL A 107 6.34 -8.41 6.97
C VAL A 107 5.23 -7.45 7.42
N ALA A 108 5.39 -6.14 7.25
CA ALA A 108 4.38 -5.16 7.64
C ALA A 108 3.06 -5.40 6.89
N ILE A 109 3.13 -5.61 5.57
CA ILE A 109 1.95 -5.94 4.75
C ILE A 109 1.31 -7.26 5.20
N ASP A 110 2.11 -8.30 5.39
CA ASP A 110 1.66 -9.61 5.85
C ASP A 110 0.90 -9.54 7.19
N MET A 111 1.45 -8.76 8.13
CA MET A 111 0.85 -8.49 9.45
C MET A 111 -0.44 -7.68 9.36
N THR A 112 -0.48 -6.65 8.52
CA THR A 112 -1.71 -5.87 8.31
C THR A 112 -2.82 -6.74 7.77
N LEU A 113 -2.52 -7.61 6.80
CA LEU A 113 -3.54 -8.48 6.20
C LEU A 113 -4.10 -9.49 7.22
N ASP A 114 -3.25 -10.01 8.13
CA ASP A 114 -3.75 -10.78 9.28
C ASP A 114 -4.69 -9.95 10.14
N PHE A 115 -4.29 -8.72 10.49
CA PHE A 115 -5.11 -7.84 11.32
C PHE A 115 -6.46 -7.51 10.67
N VAL A 116 -6.47 -7.20 9.37
CA VAL A 116 -7.68 -6.94 8.59
C VAL A 116 -8.62 -8.14 8.59
N LEU A 117 -8.07 -9.35 8.40
CA LEU A 117 -8.86 -10.59 8.40
C LEU A 117 -9.42 -10.92 9.80
N GLU A 118 -8.59 -10.82 10.84
CA GLU A 118 -8.97 -11.11 12.23
C GLU A 118 -10.04 -10.15 12.76
N HIS A 119 -9.92 -8.86 12.44
CA HIS A 119 -10.82 -7.82 12.91
C HIS A 119 -11.94 -7.51 11.93
N GLN A 120 -12.04 -8.28 10.83
CA GLN A 120 -13.12 -8.16 9.87
C GLN A 120 -13.26 -6.71 9.33
N LEU A 121 -12.11 -6.08 9.06
CA LEU A 121 -12.09 -4.73 8.49
C LEU A 121 -12.49 -4.81 7.03
N PHE A 122 -13.77 -4.60 6.79
CA PHE A 122 -14.35 -4.72 5.47
C PHE A 122 -14.49 -3.39 4.75
N GLY A 123 -14.50 -3.43 3.42
CA GLY A 123 -14.62 -2.27 2.55
C GLY A 123 -13.37 -2.01 1.70
N GLU A 124 -13.21 -0.77 1.25
CA GLU A 124 -12.05 -0.36 0.47
C GLU A 124 -10.81 -0.23 1.38
N ILE A 125 -9.69 -0.82 0.96
CA ILE A 125 -8.46 -0.88 1.74
C ILE A 125 -7.31 -0.26 0.95
N TRP A 126 -6.68 0.77 1.51
CA TRP A 126 -5.53 1.43 0.91
C TRP A 126 -4.29 1.12 1.73
N ILE A 127 -3.31 0.46 1.11
CA ILE A 127 -2.02 0.15 1.70
C ILE A 127 -0.98 1.09 1.08
N LEU A 128 -0.45 1.99 1.87
CA LEU A 128 0.56 2.96 1.49
C LEU A 128 1.94 2.46 1.92
N SER A 129 2.84 2.34 0.94
CA SER A 129 4.23 1.95 1.13
C SER A 129 5.07 2.86 0.24
N ASP A 130 6.12 3.43 0.80
CA ASP A 130 7.10 4.25 0.08
C ASP A 130 8.12 3.39 -0.69
N SER A 131 8.06 2.07 -0.54
CA SER A 131 9.03 1.14 -1.10
C SER A 131 8.68 0.69 -2.50
N ARG A 132 9.36 1.32 -3.45
CA ARG A 132 9.36 0.90 -4.86
C ARG A 132 9.68 -0.58 -5.03
N SER A 133 10.54 -1.13 -4.17
CA SER A 133 10.93 -2.55 -4.22
C SER A 133 9.78 -3.49 -3.86
N VAL A 134 8.98 -3.15 -2.85
CA VAL A 134 7.76 -3.87 -2.47
C VAL A 134 6.71 -3.79 -3.57
N MET A 135 6.50 -2.59 -4.12
CA MET A 135 5.55 -2.40 -5.20
C MET A 135 5.90 -3.25 -6.43
N HIS A 136 7.15 -3.20 -6.88
CA HIS A 136 7.62 -4.00 -8.01
C HIS A 136 7.52 -5.50 -7.74
N TYR A 137 7.78 -5.94 -6.51
CA TYR A 137 7.62 -7.33 -6.11
C TYR A 137 6.15 -7.78 -6.20
N LEU A 138 5.21 -6.98 -5.67
CA LEU A 138 3.80 -7.36 -5.62
C LEU A 138 3.14 -7.37 -6.99
N VAL A 139 3.55 -6.45 -7.88
CA VAL A 139 3.11 -6.46 -9.28
C VAL A 139 3.57 -7.73 -9.99
N ASN A 140 4.82 -8.15 -9.75
CA ASN A 140 5.43 -9.33 -10.40
C ASN A 140 5.39 -10.60 -9.51
N TRP A 141 4.44 -10.70 -8.57
CA TRP A 141 4.45 -11.78 -7.57
C TRP A 141 4.45 -13.19 -8.16
N ARG A 142 3.92 -13.37 -9.39
CA ARG A 142 3.90 -14.67 -10.08
C ARG A 142 5.31 -15.17 -10.41
N ASP A 143 6.23 -14.26 -10.67
CA ASP A 143 7.63 -14.57 -10.94
C ASP A 143 8.39 -14.87 -9.64
N VAL A 144 7.83 -14.49 -8.49
CA VAL A 144 8.45 -14.63 -7.18
C VAL A 144 7.65 -15.59 -6.30
N SER A 145 7.90 -16.89 -6.51
CA SER A 145 7.22 -18.00 -5.81
C SER A 145 7.73 -18.24 -4.38
N ASP A 146 8.08 -17.20 -3.63
CA ASP A 146 8.48 -17.37 -2.24
C ASP A 146 7.28 -17.57 -1.30
N ARG A 147 7.51 -18.20 -0.15
CA ARG A 147 6.44 -18.55 0.79
C ARG A 147 5.64 -17.34 1.27
N ARG A 148 6.30 -16.20 1.52
CA ARG A 148 5.63 -15.02 2.09
C ARG A 148 4.80 -14.30 1.02
N GLY A 149 5.33 -14.15 -0.19
CA GLY A 149 4.59 -13.62 -1.33
C GLY A 149 3.33 -14.44 -1.59
N ILE A 150 3.43 -15.77 -1.56
CA ILE A 150 2.28 -16.68 -1.67
C ILE A 150 1.27 -16.47 -0.54
N ASP A 151 1.72 -16.33 0.71
CA ASP A 151 0.82 -16.14 1.86
C ASP A 151 0.11 -14.77 1.82
N ILE A 152 0.82 -13.69 1.47
CA ILE A 152 0.23 -12.37 1.22
C ILE A 152 -0.83 -12.45 0.13
N PHE A 153 -0.51 -13.12 -0.99
CA PHE A 153 -1.43 -13.30 -2.10
C PHE A 153 -2.70 -14.08 -1.68
N LYS A 154 -2.55 -15.16 -0.91
CA LYS A 154 -3.69 -15.91 -0.36
C LYS A 154 -4.55 -15.04 0.55
N LYS A 155 -3.94 -14.23 1.42
CA LYS A 155 -4.67 -13.33 2.31
C LYS A 155 -5.44 -12.27 1.52
N LEU A 156 -4.83 -11.64 0.51
CA LEU A 156 -5.51 -10.71 -0.39
C LEU A 156 -6.71 -11.35 -1.07
N ARG A 157 -6.57 -12.61 -1.55
CA ARG A 157 -7.68 -13.38 -2.10
C ARG A 157 -8.78 -13.62 -1.06
N THR A 158 -8.42 -13.99 0.16
CA THR A 158 -9.39 -14.26 1.23
C THR A 158 -10.16 -13.01 1.60
N VAL A 159 -9.46 -11.87 1.76
CA VAL A 159 -10.08 -10.57 2.00
C VAL A 159 -11.10 -10.28 0.89
N GLN A 160 -10.68 -10.38 -0.38
CA GLN A 160 -11.57 -10.19 -1.54
C GLN A 160 -12.81 -11.12 -1.51
N TYR A 161 -12.60 -12.40 -1.22
CA TYR A 161 -13.67 -13.41 -1.25
C TYR A 161 -14.72 -13.16 -0.16
N LEU A 162 -14.30 -12.96 1.09
CA LEU A 162 -15.19 -12.79 2.24
C LEU A 162 -16.16 -11.61 2.07
N TRP A 163 -15.72 -10.56 1.37
CA TRP A 163 -16.57 -9.41 1.09
C TRP A 163 -17.46 -9.58 -0.14
N SER A 164 -16.97 -10.26 -1.19
CA SER A 164 -17.79 -10.53 -2.38
C SER A 164 -19.06 -11.34 -2.04
N SER A 165 -19.04 -12.14 -0.97
CA SER A 165 -20.21 -12.84 -0.43
C SER A 165 -21.22 -11.98 0.36
N SER A 166 -20.92 -10.70 0.63
CA SER A 166 -21.71 -9.82 1.51
C SER A 166 -22.77 -8.97 0.80
N THR A 167 -23.05 -9.20 -0.50
CA THR A 167 -23.96 -8.39 -1.33
C THR A 167 -23.61 -6.89 -1.35
N MET A 168 -22.83 -6.51 -2.36
CA MET A 168 -22.41 -5.17 -2.80
C MET A 168 -20.97 -4.75 -2.44
N ASP A 169 -20.30 -4.28 -3.50
CA ASP A 169 -18.99 -3.64 -3.61
C ASP A 169 -17.73 -4.51 -3.67
N THR A 170 -16.73 -3.96 -4.36
CA THR A 170 -15.45 -4.55 -4.73
C THR A 170 -14.42 -4.16 -3.68
N ILE A 171 -13.79 -5.11 -2.96
CA ILE A 171 -12.63 -4.75 -2.11
C ILE A 171 -11.51 -4.32 -3.02
N THR A 172 -11.27 -3.02 -3.04
CA THR A 172 -10.20 -2.42 -3.79
C THR A 172 -9.00 -2.30 -2.87
N CYS A 173 -8.08 -3.28 -2.91
CA CYS A 173 -6.78 -3.13 -2.27
C CYS A 173 -5.90 -2.28 -3.16
N LYS A 174 -5.67 -1.02 -2.78
CA LYS A 174 -4.81 -0.11 -3.54
C LYS A 174 -3.47 0.04 -2.86
N PHE A 175 -2.43 -0.39 -3.54
CA PHE A 175 -1.06 -0.05 -3.16
C PHE A 175 -0.67 1.28 -3.79
N LYS A 176 -0.17 2.24 -3.01
CA LYS A 176 0.21 3.57 -3.52
C LYS A 176 1.44 4.10 -2.79
N ILE A 177 2.34 4.74 -3.56
CA ILE A 177 3.50 5.52 -3.10
C ILE A 177 3.07 6.98 -2.93
#